data_AF-A0A0A2TP46-F1
#
_entry.id   AF-A0A0A2TP46-F1
#
_cell.length_a   1.000
_cell.length_b   1.000
_cell.length_c   1.000
_cell.angle_alpha   90.00
_cell.angle_beta   90.00
_cell.angle_gamma   90.00
#
_symmetry.space_group_name_H-M   'P 1'
#
loop_
_entity.id
_entity.type
_entity.pdbx_description
1 polymer ?
#
loop_
_entity_poly.entity_id
_entity_poly.type
_entity_poly.pdbx_seq_one_letter_code
_entity_poly.pdbx_strand_id
1 'polypeptide(L)'
;LGPTFRYAGRTVNDLIKDGMPKTAAVGLLATIFSIGGGLFLGTIAALGRNKTPDIAATVLSTIGISVPGFVLATLFQYYLAYKTGWFPPVGWGEWKQLALPSLALSAYPLAQVTRLMRTSMLDVLSQDYIRTARAKGLPSYLIITRHAMRNALLPIITYLGPFFAYILTGNFVVEFIFNIPGIGQFFVTSINNRDYPTIMGITILYCTLLVVFNLLVDIVYTLVDPRIKLAKQKGA
;
A
#
# COMPACT_ATOMS: atom_id res chain seq x y z
N LEU A 1 -0.33 26.40 -11.72
CA LEU A 1 -1.80 26.23 -11.73
C LEU A 1 -2.46 27.53 -11.26
N GLY A 2 -3.74 27.76 -11.60
CA GLY A 2 -4.45 29.02 -11.38
C GLY A 2 -4.90 29.30 -9.92
N PRO A 3 -5.64 30.39 -9.69
CA PRO A 3 -6.22 30.71 -8.37
C PRO A 3 -7.35 29.75 -8.00
N THR A 4 -7.58 29.57 -6.69
CA THR A 4 -8.71 28.78 -6.19
C THR A 4 -9.96 29.67 -6.07
N PHE A 5 -11.15 29.11 -6.29
CA PHE A 5 -12.40 29.85 -6.16
C PHE A 5 -12.93 29.87 -4.72
N ARG A 6 -12.50 28.91 -3.89
CA ARG A 6 -12.91 28.83 -2.48
C ARG A 6 -11.95 29.57 -1.53
N TYR A 7 -10.65 29.53 -1.77
CA TYR A 7 -9.65 30.18 -0.90
C TYR A 7 -9.12 31.45 -1.58
N ALA A 8 -9.81 32.57 -1.34
CA ALA A 8 -9.40 33.87 -1.86
C ALA A 8 -7.93 34.16 -1.47
N GLY A 9 -7.09 34.44 -2.46
CA GLY A 9 -5.66 34.73 -2.28
C GLY A 9 -4.73 33.51 -2.24
N ARG A 10 -5.24 32.27 -2.32
CA ARG A 10 -4.42 31.06 -2.47
C ARG A 10 -4.49 30.50 -3.89
N THR A 11 -3.35 30.03 -4.38
CA THR A 11 -3.27 29.30 -5.65
C THR A 11 -3.39 27.80 -5.42
N VAL A 12 -3.72 27.06 -6.48
CA VAL A 12 -3.72 25.59 -6.42
C VAL A 12 -2.32 25.05 -6.08
N ASN A 13 -1.26 25.75 -6.49
CA ASN A 13 0.11 25.39 -6.12
C ASN A 13 0.35 25.48 -4.60
N ASP A 14 -0.28 26.42 -3.91
CA ASP A 14 -0.15 26.57 -2.45
C ASP A 14 -0.87 25.44 -1.72
N LEU A 15 -2.06 25.05 -2.21
CA LEU A 15 -2.77 23.88 -1.69
C LEU A 15 -1.98 22.59 -1.88
N ILE A 16 -1.32 22.43 -3.03
CA ILE A 16 -0.46 21.27 -3.30
C ILE A 16 0.75 21.28 -2.37
N LYS A 17 1.42 22.42 -2.19
CA LYS A 17 2.58 22.54 -1.28
C LYS A 17 2.22 22.21 0.16
N ASP A 18 1.07 22.70 0.63
CA ASP A 18 0.60 22.47 2.01
C ASP A 18 0.08 21.03 2.22
N GLY A 19 -0.53 20.44 1.20
CA GLY A 19 -1.19 19.14 1.26
C GLY A 19 -0.26 17.96 0.97
N MET A 20 0.69 18.11 0.04
CA MET A 20 1.54 17.03 -0.45
C MET A 20 2.32 16.32 0.66
N PRO A 21 3.01 17.01 1.59
CA PRO A 21 3.76 16.34 2.65
C PRO A 21 2.85 15.49 3.54
N LYS A 22 1.60 15.91 3.72
CA LYS A 22 0.63 15.25 4.59
C LYS A 22 0.08 13.99 3.95
N THR A 23 -0.31 14.10 2.68
CA THR A 23 -0.71 12.97 1.83
C THR A 23 0.42 11.94 1.71
N ALA A 24 1.65 12.42 1.51
CA ALA A 24 2.83 11.56 1.42
C ALA A 24 3.10 10.82 2.74
N ALA A 25 2.98 11.47 3.90
CA ALA A 25 3.19 10.82 5.18
C ALA A 25 2.20 9.67 5.43
N VAL A 26 0.90 9.89 5.18
CA VAL A 26 -0.12 8.83 5.30
C VAL A 26 0.14 7.71 4.31
N GLY A 27 0.45 8.04 3.05
CA GLY A 27 0.77 7.05 2.02
C GLY A 27 2.02 6.23 2.32
N LEU A 28 3.07 6.85 2.84
CA LEU A 28 4.33 6.19 3.22
C LEU A 28 4.12 5.27 4.43
N LEU A 29 3.42 5.73 5.47
CA LEU A 29 3.10 4.89 6.62
C LEU A 29 2.21 3.71 6.23
N ALA A 30 1.19 3.95 5.41
CA ALA A 30 0.36 2.88 4.86
C ALA A 30 1.21 1.88 4.05
N THR A 31 2.17 2.36 3.26
CA THR A 31 3.09 1.51 2.50
C THR A 31 3.96 0.64 3.40
N ILE A 32 4.51 1.22 4.47
CA ILE A 32 5.31 0.46 5.46
C ILE A 32 4.44 -0.61 6.12
N PHE A 33 3.22 -0.29 6.53
CA PHE A 33 2.31 -1.27 7.12
C PHE A 33 1.91 -2.36 6.11
N SER A 34 1.59 -2.00 4.87
CA SER A 34 1.17 -2.95 3.84
C SER A 34 2.27 -3.90 3.41
N ILE A 35 3.44 -3.37 3.05
CA ILE A 35 4.56 -4.19 2.58
C ILE A 35 5.21 -4.90 3.76
N GLY A 36 5.58 -4.19 4.82
CA GLY A 36 6.24 -4.77 5.98
C GLY A 36 5.35 -5.79 6.69
N GLY A 37 4.11 -5.39 7.01
CA GLY A 37 3.13 -6.28 7.65
C GLY A 37 2.71 -7.44 6.75
N GLY A 38 2.48 -7.17 5.46
CA GLY A 38 2.07 -8.20 4.51
C GLY A 38 3.14 -9.26 4.27
N LEU A 39 4.41 -8.86 4.11
CA LEU A 39 5.52 -9.79 3.95
C LEU A 39 5.72 -10.63 5.21
N PHE A 40 5.63 -10.01 6.39
CA PHE A 40 5.79 -10.70 7.67
C PHE A 40 4.67 -11.73 7.89
N LEU A 41 3.41 -11.30 7.79
CA LEU A 41 2.24 -12.18 7.98
C LEU A 41 2.19 -13.28 6.93
N GLY A 42 2.50 -12.98 5.66
CA GLY A 42 2.53 -13.97 4.59
C GLY A 42 3.62 -15.02 4.79
N THR A 43 4.79 -14.61 5.28
CA THR A 43 5.88 -15.54 5.62
C THR A 43 5.48 -16.46 6.77
N ILE A 44 4.91 -15.91 7.85
CA ILE A 44 4.45 -16.70 8.99
C ILE A 44 3.35 -17.68 8.58
N ALA A 45 2.40 -17.25 7.75
CA ALA A 45 1.33 -18.09 7.23
C ALA A 45 1.89 -19.26 6.40
N ALA A 46 2.88 -19.02 5.54
CA ALA A 46 3.51 -20.06 4.75
C ALA A 46 4.29 -21.09 5.60
N LEU A 47 5.01 -20.62 6.62
CA LEU A 47 5.73 -21.50 7.56
C LEU A 47 4.78 -22.32 8.44
N GLY A 48 3.63 -21.73 8.76
CA GLY A 48 2.53 -22.34 9.51
C GLY A 48 1.48 -23.02 8.64
N ARG A 49 1.82 -23.53 7.44
CA ARG A 49 0.87 -24.13 6.50
C ARG A 49 -0.11 -25.09 7.19
N ASN A 50 -1.41 -24.87 6.98
CA ASN A 50 -2.52 -25.63 7.57
C ASN A 50 -2.58 -25.60 9.12
N LYS A 51 -1.91 -24.63 9.76
CA LYS A 51 -1.99 -24.39 11.21
C LYS A 51 -2.71 -23.07 11.49
N THR A 52 -2.87 -22.74 12.77
CA THR A 52 -3.52 -21.52 13.23
C THR A 52 -2.97 -20.22 12.60
N PRO A 53 -1.65 -20.03 12.35
CA PRO A 53 -1.18 -18.79 11.74
C PRO A 53 -1.60 -18.65 10.27
N ASP A 54 -1.67 -19.76 9.54
CA ASP A 54 -2.13 -19.80 8.15
C ASP A 54 -3.63 -19.48 8.05
N ILE A 55 -4.43 -20.15 8.87
CA ILE A 55 -5.88 -19.94 8.91
C ILE A 55 -6.19 -18.50 9.32
N ALA A 56 -5.54 -17.98 10.38
CA ALA A 56 -5.73 -16.60 10.84
C ALA A 56 -5.35 -15.58 9.76
N ALA A 57 -4.18 -15.75 9.11
CA ALA A 57 -3.76 -14.85 8.04
C ALA A 57 -4.70 -14.88 6.84
N THR A 58 -5.23 -16.06 6.48
CA THR A 58 -6.17 -16.23 5.37
C THR A 58 -7.51 -15.58 5.67
N VAL A 59 -8.06 -15.76 6.88
CA VAL A 59 -9.31 -15.13 7.32
C VAL A 59 -9.15 -13.61 7.38
N LEU A 60 -8.09 -13.11 8.02
CA LEU A 60 -7.81 -11.67 8.10
C LEU A 60 -7.63 -11.05 6.71
N SER A 61 -6.92 -11.73 5.80
CA SER A 61 -6.74 -11.25 4.43
C SER A 61 -8.07 -11.23 3.67
N THR A 62 -8.93 -12.24 3.86
CA THR A 62 -10.24 -12.30 3.22
C THR A 62 -11.13 -11.15 3.68
N ILE A 63 -11.11 -10.81 4.97
CA ILE A 63 -11.82 -9.66 5.53
C ILE A 63 -11.26 -8.36 4.93
N GLY A 64 -9.94 -8.18 4.94
CA GLY A 64 -9.29 -6.97 4.42
C GLY A 64 -9.53 -6.73 2.93
N ILE A 65 -9.77 -7.78 2.15
CA ILE A 65 -10.11 -7.67 0.72
C ILE A 65 -11.60 -7.42 0.51
N SER A 66 -12.46 -8.04 1.32
CA SER A 66 -13.91 -7.99 1.15
C SER A 66 -14.53 -6.70 1.68
N VAL A 67 -13.94 -6.09 2.72
CA VAL A 67 -14.47 -4.86 3.32
C VAL A 67 -13.89 -3.64 2.59
N PRO A 68 -14.74 -2.74 2.06
CA PRO A 68 -14.25 -1.51 1.42
C PRO A 68 -13.42 -0.67 2.40
N GLY A 69 -12.33 -0.07 1.91
CA GLY A 69 -11.39 0.68 2.76
C GLY A 69 -12.04 1.85 3.53
N PHE A 70 -13.03 2.51 2.93
CA PHE A 70 -13.78 3.57 3.60
C PHE A 70 -14.65 3.07 4.77
N VAL A 71 -15.16 1.84 4.68
CA VAL A 71 -15.91 1.19 5.77
C VAL A 71 -14.96 0.84 6.91
N LEU A 72 -13.76 0.32 6.60
CA LEU A 72 -12.74 0.10 7.63
C LEU A 72 -12.29 1.40 8.28
N ALA A 73 -12.10 2.47 7.51
CA ALA A 73 -11.76 3.79 8.01
C ALA A 73 -12.81 4.32 9.00
N THR A 74 -14.10 4.27 8.63
CA THR A 74 -15.18 4.73 9.53
C THR A 74 -15.34 3.84 10.77
N LEU A 75 -15.20 2.51 10.64
CA LEU A 75 -15.22 1.60 11.79
C LEU A 75 -14.05 1.86 12.74
N PHE A 76 -12.84 2.05 12.22
CA PHE A 76 -11.68 2.40 13.04
C PHE A 76 -11.88 3.74 13.75
N GLN A 77 -12.37 4.76 13.05
CA GLN A 77 -12.68 6.05 13.66
C GLN A 77 -13.74 5.92 14.77
N TYR A 78 -14.81 5.15 14.54
CA TYR A 78 -15.87 4.99 15.54
C TYR A 78 -15.43 4.16 16.77
N TYR A 79 -14.80 3.00 16.56
CA TYR A 79 -14.45 2.11 17.67
C TYR A 79 -13.14 2.49 18.36
N LEU A 80 -12.08 2.79 17.60
CA LEU A 80 -10.74 3.03 18.14
C LEU A 80 -10.48 4.49 18.52
N ALA A 81 -11.21 5.44 17.93
CA ALA A 81 -11.11 6.84 18.33
C ALA A 81 -12.27 7.27 19.22
N TYR A 82 -13.52 7.17 18.75
CA TYR A 82 -14.66 7.69 19.51
C TYR A 82 -15.02 6.85 20.75
N LYS A 83 -15.18 5.54 20.62
CA LYS A 83 -15.65 4.68 21.73
C LYS A 83 -14.59 4.40 22.78
N THR A 84 -13.35 4.13 22.37
CA THR A 84 -12.25 3.76 23.29
C THR A 84 -11.40 4.95 23.71
N GLY A 85 -11.39 6.04 22.95
CA GLY A 85 -10.55 7.21 23.23
C GLY A 85 -9.04 6.96 23.07
N TRP A 86 -8.62 5.83 22.48
CA TRP A 86 -7.20 5.48 22.35
C TRP A 86 -6.47 6.37 21.34
N PHE A 87 -7.19 6.75 20.28
CA PHE A 87 -6.69 7.59 19.21
C PHE A 87 -7.55 8.84 19.03
N PRO A 88 -6.95 9.96 18.61
CA PRO A 88 -7.71 11.13 18.19
C PRO A 88 -8.50 10.83 16.91
N PRO A 89 -9.79 11.23 16.83
CA PRO A 89 -10.66 10.87 15.70
C PRO A 89 -10.39 11.68 14.43
N VAL A 90 -9.81 12.88 14.59
CA VAL A 90 -9.49 13.81 13.51
C VAL A 90 -8.23 14.61 13.84
N GLY A 91 -7.61 15.18 12.81
CA GLY A 91 -6.55 16.17 12.94
C GLY A 91 -5.22 15.76 12.30
N TRP A 92 -4.22 16.61 12.50
CA TRP A 92 -2.88 16.46 11.93
C TRP A 92 -1.82 17.04 12.87
N GLY A 93 -0.65 16.39 12.93
CA GLY A 93 0.51 16.85 13.69
C GLY A 93 1.04 15.83 14.69
N GLU A 94 0.18 14.94 15.21
CA GLU A 94 0.59 13.86 16.12
C GLU A 94 0.66 12.51 15.42
N TRP A 95 1.63 11.67 15.81
CA TRP A 95 1.78 10.31 15.25
C TRP A 95 0.51 9.45 15.45
N LYS A 96 -0.22 9.67 16.54
CA LYS A 96 -1.48 8.98 16.82
C LYS A 96 -2.58 9.32 15.82
N GLN A 97 -2.60 10.54 15.30
CA GLN A 97 -3.56 10.97 14.27
C GLN A 97 -3.27 10.32 12.91
N LEU A 98 -2.03 9.89 12.66
CA LEU A 98 -1.63 9.23 11.43
C LEU A 98 -1.82 7.72 11.44
N ALA A 99 -1.82 7.11 12.63
CA ALA A 99 -1.86 5.66 12.79
C ALA A 99 -3.15 5.04 12.21
N LEU A 100 -4.33 5.51 12.64
CA LEU A 100 -5.61 4.98 12.17
C LEU A 100 -5.85 5.17 10.66
N PRO A 101 -5.64 6.36 10.07
CA PRO A 101 -5.78 6.55 8.63
C PRO A 101 -4.83 5.64 7.84
N SER A 102 -3.57 5.55 8.28
CA SER A 102 -2.56 4.72 7.60
C SER A 102 -2.90 3.23 7.69
N LEU A 103 -3.40 2.77 8.84
CA LEU A 103 -3.86 1.39 9.03
C LEU A 103 -5.08 1.08 8.16
N ALA A 104 -6.07 1.96 8.13
CA ALA A 104 -7.26 1.81 7.29
C ALA A 104 -6.89 1.73 5.80
N LEU A 105 -6.03 2.63 5.34
CA LEU A 105 -5.51 2.63 3.96
C LEU A 105 -4.69 1.38 3.66
N SER A 106 -3.92 0.89 4.64
CA SER A 106 -3.06 -0.27 4.45
C SER A 106 -3.81 -1.60 4.36
N ALA A 107 -5.05 -1.69 4.86
CA ALA A 107 -5.75 -2.96 5.08
C ALA A 107 -5.90 -3.82 3.82
N TYR A 108 -6.39 -3.23 2.73
CA TYR A 108 -6.53 -3.93 1.44
C TYR A 108 -5.18 -4.36 0.86
N PRO A 109 -4.19 -3.47 0.67
CA PRO A 109 -2.90 -3.86 0.12
C PRO A 109 -2.11 -4.81 1.05
N LEU A 110 -2.24 -4.67 2.37
CA LEU A 110 -1.67 -5.61 3.35
C LEU A 110 -2.20 -7.02 3.14
N ALA A 111 -3.52 -7.17 2.98
CA ALA A 111 -4.17 -8.45 2.72
C ALA A 111 -3.74 -9.06 1.38
N GLN A 112 -3.60 -8.24 0.33
CA GLN A 112 -3.11 -8.69 -0.98
C GLN A 112 -1.66 -9.16 -0.91
N VAL A 113 -0.77 -8.36 -0.29
CA VAL A 113 0.65 -8.72 -0.12
C VAL A 113 0.79 -9.97 0.75
N THR A 114 0.01 -10.10 1.82
CA THR A 114 -0.01 -11.29 2.69
C THR A 114 -0.35 -12.55 1.88
N ARG A 115 -1.43 -12.51 1.11
CA ARG A 115 -1.88 -13.64 0.29
C ARG A 115 -0.83 -14.00 -0.75
N LEU A 116 -0.27 -13.01 -1.43
CA LEU A 116 0.70 -13.22 -2.49
C LEU A 116 2.01 -13.80 -1.94
N MET A 117 2.55 -13.21 -0.88
CA MET A 117 3.75 -13.70 -0.19
C MET A 117 3.55 -15.12 0.33
N ARG A 118 2.38 -15.43 0.91
CA ARG A 118 2.07 -16.78 1.37
C ARG A 118 2.13 -17.79 0.21
N THR A 119 1.42 -17.53 -0.88
CA THR A 119 1.38 -18.43 -2.04
C THR A 119 2.78 -18.62 -2.62
N SER A 120 3.50 -17.53 -2.87
CA SER A 120 4.85 -17.59 -3.44
C SER A 120 5.86 -18.29 -2.51
N MET A 121 5.74 -18.10 -1.20
CA MET A 121 6.58 -18.82 -0.23
C MET A 121 6.28 -20.33 -0.24
N LEU A 122 5.02 -20.74 -0.32
CA LEU A 122 4.66 -22.16 -0.39
C LEU A 122 5.19 -22.83 -1.67
N ASP A 123 5.09 -22.14 -2.81
CA ASP A 123 5.62 -22.61 -4.09
C ASP A 123 7.15 -22.76 -4.02
N VAL A 124 7.84 -21.76 -3.49
CA VAL A 124 9.29 -21.75 -3.35
C VAL A 124 9.78 -22.83 -2.37
N LEU A 125 9.13 -23.00 -1.22
CA LEU A 125 9.52 -24.02 -0.23
C LEU A 125 9.36 -25.45 -0.75
N SER A 126 8.55 -25.66 -1.80
CA SER A 126 8.36 -26.96 -2.45
C SER A 126 9.44 -27.32 -3.48
N GLN A 127 10.32 -26.37 -3.83
CA GLN A 127 11.34 -26.53 -4.88
C GLN A 127 12.52 -27.42 -4.45
N ASP A 128 13.12 -28.12 -5.42
CA ASP A 128 14.19 -29.09 -5.14
C ASP A 128 15.46 -28.44 -4.57
N TYR A 129 15.81 -27.22 -4.96
CA TYR A 129 16.98 -26.53 -4.39
C TYR A 129 16.83 -26.24 -2.89
N ILE A 130 15.60 -26.07 -2.39
CA ILE A 130 15.31 -25.95 -0.94
C ILE A 130 15.49 -27.29 -0.24
N ARG A 131 15.06 -28.40 -0.88
CA ARG A 131 15.29 -29.76 -0.36
C ARG A 131 16.78 -30.08 -0.30
N THR A 132 17.55 -29.73 -1.33
CA THR A 132 19.01 -29.86 -1.32
C THR A 132 19.65 -29.02 -0.23
N ALA A 133 19.20 -27.78 -0.01
CA ALA A 133 19.71 -26.94 1.06
C ALA A 133 19.45 -27.56 2.45
N ARG A 134 18.26 -28.15 2.65
CA ARG A 134 17.92 -28.87 3.88
C ARG A 134 18.79 -30.13 4.06
N ALA A 135 19.02 -30.89 2.99
CA ALA A 135 19.88 -32.08 3.03
C ALA A 135 21.35 -31.75 3.36
N LYS A 136 21.82 -30.55 2.99
CA LYS A 136 23.14 -30.03 3.39
C LYS A 136 23.22 -29.56 4.85
N GLY A 137 22.14 -29.66 5.63
CA GLY A 137 22.12 -29.28 7.04
C GLY A 137 22.06 -27.76 7.29
N LEU A 138 21.69 -26.96 6.30
CA LEU A 138 21.56 -25.51 6.48
C LEU A 138 20.44 -25.19 7.49
N PRO A 139 20.66 -24.23 8.41
CA PRO A 139 19.66 -23.88 9.40
C PRO A 139 18.43 -23.26 8.74
N SER A 140 17.23 -23.57 9.26
CA SER A 140 15.94 -23.16 8.69
C SER A 140 15.82 -21.65 8.45
N TYR A 141 16.36 -20.80 9.36
CA TYR A 141 16.29 -19.35 9.20
C TYR A 141 17.05 -18.86 7.96
N LEU A 142 18.17 -19.50 7.62
CA LEU A 142 19.00 -19.14 6.49
C LEU A 142 18.39 -19.61 5.16
N ILE A 143 17.74 -20.78 5.18
CA ILE A 143 16.91 -21.26 4.06
C ILE A 143 15.78 -20.26 3.78
N ILE A 144 15.07 -19.83 4.82
CA ILE A 144 13.92 -18.92 4.67
C ILE A 144 14.37 -17.55 4.17
N THR A 145 15.33 -16.91 4.85
CA THR A 145 15.73 -15.53 4.56
C THR A 145 16.50 -15.40 3.25
N ARG A 146 17.47 -16.28 3.00
CA ARG A 146 18.41 -16.13 1.88
C ARG A 146 17.97 -16.86 0.61
N HIS A 147 17.28 -17.99 0.75
CA HIS A 147 16.89 -18.83 -0.40
C HIS A 147 15.41 -18.70 -0.75
N ALA A 148 14.51 -18.69 0.24
CA ALA A 148 13.07 -18.69 -0.03
C ALA A 148 12.51 -17.29 -0.28
N MET A 149 12.70 -16.35 0.65
CA MET A 149 12.10 -15.00 0.57
C MET A 149 12.53 -14.25 -0.69
N ARG A 150 13.81 -14.33 -1.09
CA ARG A 150 14.31 -13.63 -2.28
C ARG A 150 13.55 -14.02 -3.55
N ASN A 151 13.20 -15.29 -3.70
CA ASN A 151 12.43 -15.78 -4.85
C ASN A 151 10.92 -15.54 -4.67
N ALA A 152 10.43 -15.59 -3.44
CA ALA A 152 9.02 -15.32 -3.14
C ALA A 152 8.63 -13.85 -3.31
N LEU A 153 9.60 -12.91 -3.31
CA LEU A 153 9.37 -11.48 -3.50
C LEU A 153 9.00 -11.08 -4.94
N LEU A 154 9.29 -11.92 -5.94
CA LEU A 154 9.09 -11.56 -7.35
C LEU A 154 7.65 -11.11 -7.66
N PRO A 155 6.60 -11.83 -7.23
CA PRO A 155 5.22 -11.41 -7.52
C PRO A 155 4.82 -10.14 -6.74
N ILE A 156 5.41 -9.92 -5.57
CA ILE A 156 5.16 -8.71 -4.77
C ILE A 156 5.70 -7.47 -5.49
N ILE A 157 6.85 -7.59 -6.16
CA ILE A 157 7.44 -6.50 -6.95
C ILE A 157 6.55 -6.15 -8.13
N THR A 158 5.98 -7.14 -8.83
CA THR A 158 5.02 -6.90 -9.93
C THR A 158 3.74 -6.22 -9.42
N TYR A 159 3.32 -6.51 -8.18
CA TYR A 159 2.14 -5.88 -7.57
C TYR A 159 2.37 -4.40 -7.18
N LEU A 160 3.62 -3.91 -7.14
CA LEU A 160 3.91 -2.52 -6.74
C LEU A 160 3.23 -1.48 -7.64
N GLY A 161 3.02 -1.76 -8.93
CA GLY A 161 2.36 -0.83 -9.87
C GLY A 161 0.92 -0.52 -9.46
N PRO A 162 0.02 -1.53 -9.47
CA PRO A 162 -1.34 -1.38 -8.96
C PRO A 162 -1.40 -0.89 -7.51
N PHE A 163 -0.42 -1.27 -6.67
CA PHE A 163 -0.31 -0.83 -5.29
C PHE A 163 -0.14 0.70 -5.17
N PHE A 164 0.78 1.32 -5.92
CA PHE A 164 0.97 2.77 -5.84
C PHE A 164 -0.24 3.53 -6.37
N ALA A 165 -0.89 3.03 -7.43
CA ALA A 165 -2.15 3.61 -7.92
C ALA A 165 -3.26 3.56 -6.85
N TYR A 166 -3.33 2.45 -6.10
CA TYR A 166 -4.25 2.30 -4.98
C TYR A 166 -3.95 3.30 -3.84
N ILE A 167 -2.70 3.42 -3.40
CA ILE A 167 -2.32 4.36 -2.32
C ILE A 167 -2.65 5.80 -2.69
N LEU A 168 -2.34 6.21 -3.92
CA LEU A 168 -2.64 7.56 -4.41
C LEU A 168 -4.14 7.86 -4.37
N THR A 169 -4.96 6.94 -4.87
CA THR A 169 -6.41 7.14 -4.99
C THR A 169 -7.13 6.94 -3.65
N GLY A 170 -6.72 5.94 -2.87
CA GLY A 170 -7.31 5.60 -1.58
C GLY A 170 -7.12 6.68 -0.51
N ASN A 171 -6.05 7.47 -0.62
CA ASN A 171 -5.81 8.62 0.24
C ASN A 171 -6.98 9.62 0.23
N PHE A 172 -7.74 9.75 -0.87
CA PHE A 172 -8.78 10.78 -0.96
C PHE A 172 -9.88 10.55 0.06
N VAL A 173 -10.30 9.29 0.16
CA VAL A 173 -11.40 8.89 1.01
C VAL A 173 -10.95 8.85 2.48
N VAL A 174 -9.74 8.34 2.72
CA VAL A 174 -9.17 8.25 4.06
C VAL A 174 -8.90 9.64 4.65
N GLU A 175 -8.26 10.54 3.89
CA GLU A 175 -8.03 11.92 4.35
C GLU A 175 -9.32 12.68 4.59
N PHE A 176 -10.36 12.42 3.78
CA PHE A 176 -11.67 13.03 3.98
C PHE A 176 -12.34 12.56 5.28
N ILE A 177 -12.34 11.24 5.55
CA ILE A 177 -12.96 10.65 6.76
C ILE A 177 -12.26 11.13 8.04
N PHE A 178 -10.92 11.14 8.05
CA PHE A 178 -10.12 11.55 9.21
C PHE A 178 -9.85 13.05 9.29
N ASN A 179 -10.40 13.85 8.36
CA ASN A 179 -10.23 15.30 8.28
C ASN A 179 -8.73 15.71 8.31
N ILE A 180 -7.94 15.05 7.47
CA ILE A 180 -6.53 15.33 7.30
C ILE A 180 -6.38 16.40 6.22
N PRO A 181 -5.71 17.54 6.48
CA PRO A 181 -5.56 18.66 5.54
C PRO A 181 -4.56 18.38 4.40
N GLY A 182 -4.72 17.24 3.73
CA GLY A 182 -3.94 16.77 2.58
C GLY A 182 -4.61 17.06 1.23
N ILE A 183 -3.94 16.64 0.15
CA ILE A 183 -4.40 16.86 -1.22
C ILE A 183 -5.74 16.15 -1.48
N GLY A 184 -5.91 14.95 -0.95
CA GLY A 184 -7.13 14.16 -1.11
C GLY A 184 -8.34 14.85 -0.49
N GLN A 185 -8.19 15.41 0.71
CA GLN A 185 -9.24 16.20 1.33
C GLN A 185 -9.58 17.46 0.52
N PHE A 186 -8.57 18.20 0.05
CA PHE A 186 -8.79 19.37 -0.80
C PHE A 186 -9.52 19.02 -2.09
N PHE A 187 -9.21 17.88 -2.69
CA PHE A 187 -9.90 17.38 -3.88
C PHE A 187 -11.39 17.10 -3.62
N VAL A 188 -11.71 16.27 -2.61
CA VAL A 188 -13.11 15.91 -2.29
C VAL A 188 -13.92 17.13 -1.89
N THR A 189 -13.31 18.05 -1.14
CA THR A 189 -13.95 19.32 -0.76
C THR A 189 -14.19 20.20 -1.98
N SER A 190 -13.26 20.25 -2.93
CA SER A 190 -13.40 21.06 -4.16
C SER A 190 -14.54 20.57 -5.06
N ILE A 191 -14.81 19.26 -5.10
CA ILE A 191 -15.97 18.68 -5.81
C ILE A 191 -17.28 19.25 -5.27
N ASN A 192 -17.45 19.22 -3.94
CA ASN A 192 -18.66 19.73 -3.29
C ASN A 192 -18.84 21.24 -3.49
N ASN A 193 -17.73 21.98 -3.60
CA ASN A 193 -17.72 23.44 -3.77
C ASN A 193 -17.64 23.91 -5.22
N ARG A 194 -17.62 22.99 -6.19
CA ARG A 194 -17.47 23.29 -7.63
C ARG A 194 -16.22 24.13 -7.94
N ASP A 195 -15.12 23.92 -7.21
CA ASP A 195 -13.84 24.59 -7.46
C ASP A 195 -13.08 23.86 -8.57
N TYR A 196 -13.50 24.11 -9.83
CA TYR A 196 -12.96 23.44 -11.01
C TYR A 196 -11.45 23.62 -11.21
N PRO A 197 -10.83 24.80 -11.00
CA PRO A 197 -9.38 24.96 -11.11
C PRO A 197 -8.61 24.03 -10.18
N THR A 198 -9.09 23.88 -8.94
CA THR A 198 -8.48 23.00 -7.95
C THR A 198 -8.64 21.52 -8.32
N ILE A 199 -9.84 21.12 -8.77
CA ILE A 199 -10.10 19.76 -9.26
C ILE A 199 -9.14 19.41 -10.41
N MET A 200 -9.10 20.24 -11.46
CA MET A 200 -8.25 19.99 -12.63
C MET A 200 -6.76 19.94 -12.27
N GLY A 201 -6.29 20.87 -11.44
CA GLY A 201 -4.89 20.94 -11.05
C GLY A 201 -4.45 19.73 -10.22
N ILE A 202 -5.29 19.28 -9.29
CA ILE A 202 -5.03 18.08 -8.50
C ILE A 202 -5.10 16.82 -9.38
N THR A 203 -6.07 16.72 -10.29
CA THR A 203 -6.16 15.58 -11.23
C THR A 203 -4.91 15.45 -12.09
N ILE A 204 -4.41 16.55 -12.69
CA ILE A 204 -3.18 16.54 -13.48
C ILE A 204 -1.98 16.07 -12.64
N LEU A 205 -1.87 16.55 -11.40
CA LEU A 205 -0.82 16.11 -10.48
C LEU A 205 -0.88 14.60 -10.24
N TYR A 206 -2.06 14.05 -9.93
CA TYR A 206 -2.23 12.62 -9.69
C TYR A 206 -1.96 11.77 -10.93
N CYS A 207 -2.44 12.17 -12.11
CA CYS A 207 -2.12 11.48 -13.35
C CYS A 207 -0.61 11.47 -13.61
N THR A 208 0.06 12.59 -13.35
CA THR A 208 1.52 12.68 -13.49
C THR A 208 2.24 11.75 -12.52
N LEU A 209 1.85 11.75 -11.24
CA LEU A 209 2.42 10.86 -10.21
C LEU A 209 2.18 9.38 -10.54
N LEU A 210 0.98 9.03 -11.02
CA LEU A 210 0.63 7.67 -11.41
C LEU A 210 1.52 7.18 -12.57
N VAL A 211 1.69 7.99 -13.61
CA VAL A 211 2.57 7.65 -14.75
C VAL A 211 4.02 7.49 -14.28
N VAL A 212 4.50 8.40 -13.42
CA VAL A 212 5.85 8.33 -12.86
C VAL A 212 6.04 7.06 -12.03
N PHE A 213 5.12 6.70 -11.14
CA PHE A 213 5.24 5.49 -10.33
C PHE A 213 5.13 4.21 -11.16
N ASN A 214 4.24 4.16 -12.15
CA ASN A 214 4.17 3.01 -13.06
C ASN A 214 5.49 2.82 -13.82
N LEU A 215 6.06 3.91 -14.35
CA LEU A 215 7.36 3.86 -15.03
C LEU A 215 8.47 3.38 -14.08
N LEU A 216 8.49 3.85 -12.83
CA LEU A 216 9.46 3.39 -11.83
C LEU A 216 9.31 1.89 -11.54
N VAL A 217 8.07 1.39 -11.43
CA VAL A 217 7.81 -0.04 -11.23
C VAL A 217 8.27 -0.86 -12.44
N ASP A 218 8.03 -0.40 -13.66
CA ASP A 218 8.46 -1.10 -14.88
C ASP A 218 9.99 -1.18 -14.97
N ILE A 219 10.69 -0.10 -14.58
CA ILE A 219 12.16 -0.09 -14.49
C ILE A 219 12.64 -1.09 -13.43
N VAL A 220 12.06 -1.08 -12.22
CA VAL A 220 12.42 -2.01 -11.15
C VAL A 220 12.16 -3.46 -11.57
N TYR A 221 11.03 -3.72 -12.22
CA TYR A 221 10.69 -5.04 -12.74
C TYR A 221 11.73 -5.53 -13.76
N THR A 222 12.17 -4.65 -14.67
CA THR A 222 13.23 -4.95 -15.65
C THR A 222 14.60 -5.23 -15.02
N LEU A 223 14.90 -4.57 -13.90
CA LEU A 223 16.15 -4.80 -13.15
C LEU A 223 16.13 -6.09 -12.32
N VAL A 224 14.98 -6.44 -11.77
CA VAL A 224 14.81 -7.59 -10.88
C VAL A 224 14.62 -8.89 -11.64
N ASP A 225 13.93 -8.89 -12.78
CA ASP A 225 13.74 -10.09 -13.59
C ASP A 225 14.70 -10.15 -14.80
N PRO A 226 15.83 -10.89 -14.71
CA PRO A 226 16.75 -11.06 -15.82
C PRO A 226 16.18 -11.89 -16.99
N ARG A 227 15.03 -12.57 -16.84
CA ARG A 227 14.41 -13.37 -17.90
C ARG A 227 13.79 -12.52 -19.00
N ILE A 228 13.46 -11.26 -18.72
CA ILE A 228 12.94 -10.31 -19.73
C ILE A 228 14.00 -10.05 -20.82
N LYS A 229 15.30 -10.14 -20.49
CA LYS A 229 16.38 -9.98 -21.48
C LYS A 229 16.47 -11.12 -22.51
N LEU A 230 15.93 -12.31 -22.23
CA LEU A 230 15.96 -13.45 -23.15
C LEU A 230 14.87 -13.40 -24.23
N ALA A 231 13.85 -12.55 -24.08
CA ALA A 231 12.78 -12.40 -25.08
C ALA A 231 13.16 -11.49 -26.26
N LYS A 232 14.37 -10.89 -26.26
CA LYS A 232 14.87 -10.09 -27.39
C LYS A 232 15.74 -10.86 -28.39
N GLN A 233 15.75 -12.20 -28.32
CA GLN A 233 16.52 -13.03 -29.24
C GLN A 233 15.77 -14.33 -29.59
N LYS A 234 14.83 -14.21 -30.53
CA LYS A 234 14.52 -15.16 -31.63
C LYS A 234 13.15 -14.83 -32.21
N GLY A 235 13.15 -14.09 -33.31
CA GLY A 235 11.96 -13.79 -34.09
C GLY A 235 12.28 -12.96 -35.32
N ALA A 236 12.69 -13.67 -36.38
CA ALA A 236 12.96 -13.26 -37.76
C ALA A 236 14.18 -12.35 -37.99
#